data_AF-A0A8J4T0R3-F1
#
_entry.id   AF-A0A8J4T0R3-F1
#
_cell.length_a   1.000
_cell.length_b   1.000
_cell.length_c   1.000
_cell.angle_alpha   90.00
_cell.angle_beta   90.00
_cell.angle_gamma   90.00
#
_symmetry.space_group_name_H-M   'P 1'
#
loop_
_entity.id
_entity.type
_entity.pdbx_description
1 polymer ?
#
loop_
_entity_poly.entity_id
_entity_poly.type
_entity_poly.pdbx_seq_one_letter_code
_entity_poly.pdbx_strand_id
1 'polypeptide(L)'
;SLLNVACFVFDPLPLDSFPKAFLEVPWDPIVLKHETILNNISYLNPYEASTKQIMKPIHTQSLFKWASSNSSLPAWFIENATEYSPLLIQLGYKNVGLP
;
A
#
# COMPACT_ATOMS: atom_id res chain seq x y z
N SER A 1 -14.60 2.01 6.47
CA SER A 1 -13.59 2.73 5.67
C SER A 1 -12.46 1.77 5.36
N LEU A 2 -12.36 1.30 4.12
CA LEU A 2 -11.24 0.46 3.71
C LEU A 2 -10.04 1.38 3.44
N LEU A 3 -9.00 1.24 4.27
CA LEU A 3 -7.75 1.97 4.09
C LEU A 3 -7.12 1.49 2.78
N ASN A 4 -7.07 2.37 1.78
CA ASN A 4 -6.45 2.07 0.50
C ASN A 4 -4.92 2.08 0.67
N VAL A 5 -4.27 0.97 0.34
CA VAL A 5 -2.81 0.82 0.42
C VAL A 5 -2.10 1.90 -0.38
N ALA A 6 -2.65 2.32 -1.53
CA ALA A 6 -2.09 3.40 -2.33
C ALA A 6 -2.14 4.74 -1.58
N CYS A 7 -3.25 5.05 -0.89
CA CYS A 7 -3.38 6.29 -0.13
C CYS A 7 -2.35 6.38 1.00
N PHE A 8 -2.12 5.28 1.73
CA PHE A 8 -1.12 5.26 2.81
C PHE A 8 0.31 5.49 2.31
N VAL A 9 0.61 5.08 1.07
CA VAL A 9 1.94 5.22 0.47
C VAL A 9 2.14 6.56 -0.24
N PHE A 10 1.10 7.11 -0.88
CA PHE A 10 1.16 8.40 -1.60
C PHE A 10 1.12 9.60 -0.67
N ASP A 11 0.23 9.56 0.33
CA ASP A 11 0.12 10.58 1.37
C ASP A 11 0.14 9.85 2.71
N PRO A 12 1.31 9.63 3.33
CA PRO A 12 1.37 9.39 4.75
C PRO A 12 0.75 10.62 5.43
N LEU A 13 -0.56 10.51 5.68
CA LEU A 13 -1.54 11.56 5.97
C LEU A 13 -0.95 12.87 6.52
N PRO A 14 -1.45 14.05 6.07
CA PRO A 14 -1.24 15.27 6.85
C PRO A 14 -1.69 14.98 8.29
N LEU A 15 -0.82 15.34 9.24
CA LEU A 15 -0.75 14.96 10.67
C LEU A 15 -2.06 15.04 11.49
N ASP A 16 -3.18 15.46 10.89
CA ASP A 16 -4.33 15.97 11.61
C ASP A 16 -5.68 15.27 11.37
N SER A 17 -5.87 14.37 10.38
CA SER A 17 -7.28 14.05 10.01
C SER A 17 -7.75 12.62 9.77
N PHE A 18 -6.96 11.53 9.88
CA PHE A 18 -7.57 10.20 9.63
C PHE A 18 -7.19 9.00 10.53
N PRO A 19 -6.01 8.89 11.17
CA PRO A 19 -5.75 7.75 12.06
C PRO A 19 -6.28 7.97 13.49
N LYS A 20 -6.30 9.23 13.97
CA LYS A 20 -6.62 9.60 15.37
C LYS A 20 -8.00 9.14 15.82
N ALA A 21 -9.00 9.22 14.95
CA ALA A 21 -10.40 8.96 15.32
C ALA A 21 -10.79 7.47 15.27
N PHE A 22 -10.04 6.63 14.56
CA PHE A 22 -10.44 5.22 14.42
C PHE A 22 -9.95 4.36 15.58
N LEU A 23 -8.72 4.58 16.04
CA LEU A 23 -8.11 3.81 17.13
C LEU A 23 -7.99 4.58 18.45
N GLU A 24 -8.29 5.88 18.46
CA GLU A 24 -8.12 6.77 19.63
C GLU A 24 -6.69 6.77 20.21
N VAL A 25 -5.69 6.38 19.42
CA VAL A 25 -4.26 6.37 19.82
C VAL A 25 -3.57 7.65 19.33
N PRO A 26 -2.74 8.31 20.17
CA PRO A 26 -1.92 9.44 19.74
C PRO A 26 -1.01 9.07 18.56
N TRP A 27 -0.92 9.97 17.57
CA TRP A 27 -0.04 9.77 16.42
C TRP A 27 1.43 9.94 16.81
N ASP A 28 2.26 8.98 16.41
CA ASP A 28 3.71 9.06 16.53
C ASP A 28 4.36 9.09 15.12
N PRO A 29 5.12 10.15 14.77
CA PRO A 29 5.85 10.23 13.51
C PRO A 29 6.82 9.07 13.24
N ILE A 30 7.24 8.32 14.28
CA ILE A 30 8.10 7.15 14.11
C ILE A 30 7.48 6.08 13.20
N VAL A 31 6.14 6.05 13.10
CA VAL A 31 5.40 5.13 12.22
C VAL A 31 5.79 5.32 10.75
N LEU A 32 6.15 6.55 10.35
CA LEU A 32 6.59 6.83 8.98
C LEU A 32 8.04 6.41 8.70
N LYS A 33 8.80 6.13 9.75
CA LYS A 33 10.21 5.70 9.72
C LYS A 33 10.37 4.33 10.38
N HIS A 34 9.36 3.48 10.21
CA HIS A 34 9.27 2.16 10.83
C HIS A 34 10.55 1.32 10.65
N GLU A 35 11.23 1.45 9.50
CA GLU A 35 12.46 0.74 9.18
C GLU A 35 13.61 1.01 10.17
N THR A 36 13.58 2.15 10.87
CA THR A 36 14.61 2.56 11.84
C THR A 36 14.49 1.87 13.20
N ILE A 37 13.30 1.34 13.51
CA ILE A 37 12.99 0.77 14.83
C ILE A 37 12.79 -0.74 14.81
N LEU A 38 12.71 -1.38 13.64
CA LEU A 38 12.37 -2.82 13.51
C LEU A 38 13.18 -3.73 14.43
N ASN A 39 14.50 -3.51 14.53
CA ASN A 39 15.38 -4.32 15.38
C ASN A 39 15.18 -4.10 16.89
N ASN A 40 14.52 -3.01 17.29
CA ASN A 40 14.27 -2.64 18.68
C ASN A 40 12.86 -3.02 19.16
N ILE A 41 11.87 -3.06 18.26
CA ILE A 41 10.46 -3.24 18.65
C ILE A 41 9.90 -4.63 18.33
N SER A 42 10.49 -5.37 17.40
CA SER A 42 9.90 -6.63 16.94
C SER A 42 10.91 -7.58 16.31
N TYR A 43 10.89 -8.85 16.70
CA TYR A 43 11.55 -9.91 15.94
C TYR A 43 10.71 -10.25 14.71
N LEU A 44 11.22 -9.90 13.52
CA LEU A 44 10.60 -10.28 12.26
C LEU A 44 10.96 -11.73 11.92
N ASN A 45 9.96 -12.50 11.49
CA ASN A 45 10.16 -13.87 11.04
C ASN A 45 10.89 -13.87 9.69
N PRO A 46 12.09 -14.47 9.56
CA PRO A 46 12.85 -14.45 8.30
C PRO A 46 12.19 -15.25 7.18
N TYR A 47 11.23 -16.13 7.50
CA TYR A 47 10.52 -16.97 6.53
C TYR A 47 9.24 -16.32 5.98
N GLU A 48 8.80 -15.20 6.54
CA GLU A 48 7.65 -14.46 5.99
C GLU A 48 8.05 -13.70 4.72
N ALA A 49 7.23 -13.84 3.66
CA ALA A 49 7.50 -13.23 2.36
C ALA A 49 7.55 -11.69 2.41
N SER A 50 6.77 -11.09 3.31
CA SER A 50 6.69 -9.64 3.55
C SER A 50 7.87 -9.08 4.32
N THR A 51 8.68 -9.91 5.00
CA THR A 51 9.79 -9.44 5.84
C THR A 51 10.78 -8.59 5.07
N LYS A 52 11.15 -9.01 3.85
CA LYS A 52 12.06 -8.22 3.00
C LYS A 52 11.44 -6.91 2.50
N GLN A 53 10.11 -6.80 2.48
CA GLN A 53 9.39 -5.60 2.04
C GLN A 53 9.28 -4.60 3.19
N ILE A 54 8.91 -5.04 4.39
CA ILE A 54 8.75 -4.17 5.57
C ILE A 54 10.09 -3.64 6.10
N MET A 55 11.20 -4.31 5.81
CA MET A 55 12.54 -3.81 6.14
C MET A 55 12.95 -2.55 5.35
N LYS A 56 12.20 -2.18 4.31
CA LYS A 56 12.51 -1.02 3.47
C LYS A 56 11.68 0.19 3.89
N PRO A 57 12.18 1.42 3.66
CA PRO A 57 11.38 2.62 3.82
C PRO A 57 10.11 2.57 2.96
N ILE A 58 9.07 3.30 3.39
CA ILE A 58 7.83 3.46 2.62
C ILE A 58 8.17 3.95 1.21
N HIS A 59 7.67 3.25 0.18
CA HIS A 59 7.94 3.58 -1.21
C HIS A 59 6.76 3.25 -2.13
N THR A 60 6.61 4.01 -3.22
CA THR A 60 5.53 3.83 -4.22
C THR A 60 5.84 2.77 -5.28
N GLN A 61 7.05 2.19 -5.29
CA GLN A 61 7.51 1.32 -6.38
C GLN A 61 6.60 0.13 -6.67
N SER A 62 5.91 -0.41 -5.66
CA SER A 62 5.06 -1.60 -5.83
C SER A 62 3.69 -1.28 -6.43
N LEU A 63 3.27 -0.01 -6.44
CA LEU A 63 1.91 0.38 -6.83
C LEU A 63 1.64 0.16 -8.32
N PHE A 64 2.66 0.33 -9.16
CA PHE A 64 2.56 0.25 -10.63
C PHE A 64 3.26 -0.98 -11.23
N LYS A 65 3.98 -1.79 -10.43
CA LYS A 65 4.74 -2.95 -10.94
C LYS A 65 3.88 -3.97 -11.68
N TRP A 66 2.64 -4.17 -11.25
CA TRP A 66 1.70 -5.11 -11.87
C TRP A 66 1.24 -4.69 -13.27
N ALA A 67 1.31 -3.39 -13.60
CA ALA A 67 0.95 -2.86 -14.92
C ALA A 67 2.19 -2.54 -15.79
N SER A 68 3.39 -2.70 -15.25
CA SER A 68 4.63 -2.42 -15.97
C SER A 68 4.85 -3.37 -17.15
N SER A 69 5.69 -2.97 -18.11
CA SER A 69 6.06 -3.81 -19.26
C SER A 69 6.69 -5.15 -18.90
N ASN A 70 7.23 -5.28 -17.69
CA ASN A 70 7.83 -6.50 -17.15
C ASN A 70 6.86 -7.29 -16.26
N SER A 71 5.57 -6.98 -16.32
CA SER A 71 4.54 -7.69 -15.56
C SER A 71 4.42 -9.13 -16.02
N SER A 72 4.12 -10.02 -15.08
CA SER A 72 3.70 -11.39 -15.37
C SER A 72 2.27 -11.48 -15.90
N LEU A 73 1.50 -10.38 -15.82
CA LEU A 73 0.12 -10.31 -16.28
C LEU A 73 0.06 -9.99 -17.78
N PRO A 74 -0.79 -10.70 -18.56
CA PRO A 74 -1.00 -10.38 -19.96
C PRO A 74 -1.58 -8.97 -20.17
N ALA A 75 -1.16 -8.28 -21.24
CA ALA A 75 -1.64 -6.94 -21.57
C ALA A 75 -3.17 -6.85 -21.68
N TRP A 76 -3.79 -7.82 -22.38
CA TRP A 76 -5.26 -7.89 -22.52
C TRP A 76 -5.98 -7.99 -21.17
N PHE A 77 -5.36 -8.63 -20.18
CA PHE A 77 -5.95 -8.78 -18.86
C PHE A 77 -5.86 -7.47 -18.08
N ILE A 78 -4.71 -6.78 -18.16
CA ILE A 78 -4.51 -5.48 -17.53
C ILE A 78 -5.53 -4.48 -18.08
N GLU A 79 -5.68 -4.40 -19.41
CA GLU A 79 -6.63 -3.52 -20.10
C GLU A 79 -8.09 -3.74 -19.65
N ASN A 80 -8.46 -4.99 -19.40
CA ASN A 80 -9.84 -5.36 -19.08
C ASN A 80 -10.07 -5.66 -17.58
N ALA A 81 -9.07 -5.43 -16.72
CA ALA A 81 -9.12 -5.84 -15.31
C ALA A 81 -10.32 -5.24 -14.56
N THR A 82 -10.67 -3.99 -14.86
CA THR A 82 -11.80 -3.29 -14.26
C THR A 82 -13.16 -3.75 -14.79
N GLU A 83 -13.20 -4.38 -15.96
CA GLU A 83 -14.42 -4.97 -16.53
C GLU A 83 -14.71 -6.35 -15.92
N TYR A 84 -13.65 -7.13 -15.66
CA TYR A 84 -13.77 -8.45 -15.07
C TYR A 84 -14.05 -8.44 -13.55
N SER A 85 -13.83 -7.32 -12.87
CA SER A 85 -13.99 -7.24 -11.40
C SER A 85 -14.91 -6.09 -10.98
N PRO A 86 -16.17 -6.41 -10.60
CA PRO A 86 -17.08 -5.42 -10.02
C PRO A 86 -16.54 -4.79 -8.74
N LEU A 87 -15.69 -5.53 -8.01
CA LEU A 87 -15.08 -5.04 -6.77
C LEU A 87 -14.08 -3.91 -7.03
N LEU A 88 -13.30 -3.97 -8.13
CA LEU A 88 -12.40 -2.88 -8.50
C LEU A 88 -13.18 -1.60 -8.84
N ILE A 89 -14.38 -1.74 -9.40
CA ILE A 89 -15.29 -0.61 -9.66
C ILE A 89 -15.80 -0.03 -8.34
N GLN A 90 -16.29 -0.89 -7.43
CA GLN A 90 -16.82 -0.46 -6.12
C GLN A 90 -15.76 0.24 -5.26
N LEU A 91 -14.50 -0.20 -5.34
CA LEU A 91 -13.38 0.42 -4.65
C LEU A 91 -12.84 1.68 -5.35
N GLY A 92 -13.42 2.06 -6.49
CA GLY A 92 -13.11 3.30 -7.20
C GLY A 92 -11.92 3.23 -8.16
N TYR A 93 -11.27 2.06 -8.32
CA TYR A 93 -10.09 1.91 -9.18
C TYR A 93 -10.40 2.09 -10.68
N LYS A 94 -11.66 1.92 -11.11
CA LYS A 94 -12.07 2.18 -12.50
C LYS A 94 -11.85 3.65 -12.92
N ASN A 95 -12.05 4.59 -12.02
CA ASN A 95 -11.95 6.02 -12.32
C ASN A 95 -10.51 6.55 -12.29
N VAL A 96 -9.58 5.78 -11.72
CA VAL A 96 -8.16 6.12 -11.64
C VAL A 96 -7.42 5.80 -12.95
N GLY A 97 -7.92 4.81 -13.70
CA GLY A 97 -7.28 4.35 -14.92
C GLY A 97 -6.10 3.39 -14.67
N LEU A 98 -5.47 2.94 -15.76
CA LEU A 98 -4.25 2.15 -15.68
C LEU A 98 -3.07 3.06 -15.31
N PRO A 99 -2.22 2.65 -14.35
CA PRO A 99 -1.04 3.41 -13.96
C PRO A 99 0.10 3.32 -14.98
#